data_AF-A0A1V6MYZ4-F1
#
_entry.id   AF-A0A1V6MYZ4-F1
#
_cell.length_a   1.000
_cell.length_b   1.000
_cell.length_c   1.000
_cell.angle_alpha   90.00
_cell.angle_beta   90.00
_cell.angle_gamma   90.00
#
_symmetry.space_group_name_H-M   'P 1'
#
loop_
_entity.id
_entity.type
_entity.pdbx_description
1 polymer ?
#
loop_
_entity_poly.entity_id
_entity_poly.type
_entity_poly.pdbx_seq_one_letter_code
_entity_poly.pdbx_strand_id
1 'polypeptide(L)'
;MTLPLFETPNPSPPPDTEQTAPAAGPTATPQQQYVAWLGSLVHTHQYGKLADLRRPATAESPTHYEARAYAPTEEHRALYRQVGFLFARYHAGRTKPHYGYRSMGTAIRSIGYGGARGPSNPGAERLMMRILPARQIPWRHLQHAIERIRAGETTPPSWAQLITDLTQWTERGRPTAHTWGDDFYTRHRTANRTTGAAK
;
A
#
# COMPACT_ATOMS: atom_id res chain seq x y z
N MET A 1 -73.73 -41.89 -3.31
CA MET A 1 -73.47 -40.93 -4.39
C MET A 1 -72.16 -40.23 -4.07
N THR A 2 -71.09 -40.64 -4.74
CA THR A 2 -69.71 -40.23 -4.47
C THR A 2 -69.20 -39.49 -5.69
N LEU A 3 -68.85 -38.20 -5.55
CA LEU A 3 -68.31 -37.39 -6.64
C LEU A 3 -66.81 -37.66 -6.81
N PRO A 4 -66.28 -37.67 -8.05
CA PRO A 4 -64.88 -37.95 -8.31
C PRO A 4 -63.96 -36.76 -8.01
N LEU A 5 -62.75 -37.14 -7.62
CA LEU A 5 -61.54 -36.35 -7.35
C LEU A 5 -61.11 -35.57 -8.61
N PHE A 6 -61.12 -34.23 -8.57
CA PHE A 6 -60.47 -33.40 -9.59
C PHE A 6 -58.99 -33.29 -9.26
N GLU A 7 -58.17 -34.00 -10.03
CA GLU A 7 -56.71 -33.85 -10.05
C GLU A 7 -56.37 -32.58 -10.83
N THR A 8 -55.75 -31.61 -10.16
CA THR A 8 -55.27 -30.38 -10.79
C THR A 8 -53.87 -30.63 -11.34
N PRO A 9 -53.54 -30.21 -12.58
CA PRO A 9 -52.20 -30.38 -13.12
C PRO A 9 -51.23 -29.47 -12.36
N ASN A 10 -50.20 -30.11 -11.79
CA ASN A 10 -49.02 -29.49 -11.21
C ASN A 10 -48.34 -28.58 -12.25
N PRO A 11 -48.17 -27.27 -12.01
CA PRO A 11 -47.39 -26.44 -12.90
C PRO A 11 -45.91 -26.80 -12.76
N SER A 12 -45.29 -27.23 -13.85
CA SER A 12 -43.85 -27.46 -13.94
C SER A 12 -43.06 -26.27 -13.37
N PRO A 13 -41.96 -26.50 -12.63
CA PRO A 13 -41.07 -25.43 -12.25
C PRO A 13 -40.49 -24.76 -13.51
N PRO A 14 -40.36 -23.42 -13.54
CA PRO A 14 -39.67 -22.77 -14.65
C PRO A 14 -38.22 -23.27 -14.70
N PRO A 15 -37.67 -23.57 -15.89
CA PRO A 15 -36.25 -23.85 -16.04
C PRO A 15 -35.48 -22.56 -15.74
N ASP A 16 -34.44 -22.72 -14.92
CA ASP A 16 -33.27 -21.86 -14.89
C ASP A 16 -33.56 -20.36 -14.70
N THR A 17 -33.91 -19.99 -13.47
CA THR A 17 -33.27 -18.78 -12.94
C THR A 17 -31.82 -19.15 -12.68
N GLU A 18 -31.00 -19.11 -13.73
CA GLU A 18 -29.61 -18.70 -13.61
C GLU A 18 -29.66 -17.37 -12.86
N GLN A 19 -29.57 -17.49 -11.54
CA GLN A 19 -29.16 -16.42 -10.67
C GLN A 19 -27.77 -16.04 -11.17
N THR A 20 -27.77 -15.11 -12.13
CA THR A 20 -26.59 -14.45 -12.64
C THR A 20 -26.00 -13.79 -11.42
N ALA A 21 -25.08 -14.51 -10.76
CA ALA A 21 -24.23 -13.97 -9.75
C ALA A 21 -23.67 -12.68 -10.34
N PRO A 22 -23.85 -11.51 -9.70
CA PRO A 22 -23.24 -10.31 -10.21
C PRO A 22 -21.76 -10.63 -10.33
N ALA A 23 -21.24 -10.54 -11.55
CA ALA A 23 -19.85 -10.82 -11.86
C ALA A 23 -19.00 -10.22 -10.76
N ALA A 24 -18.38 -11.08 -9.95
CA ALA A 24 -17.58 -10.66 -8.81
C ALA A 24 -16.52 -9.71 -9.38
N GLY A 25 -16.71 -8.41 -9.17
CA GLY A 25 -15.67 -7.43 -9.45
C GLY A 25 -14.40 -7.90 -8.75
N PRO A 26 -13.21 -7.56 -9.27
CA PRO A 26 -11.96 -8.03 -8.70
C PRO A 26 -11.96 -7.77 -7.19
N THR A 27 -12.02 -8.85 -6.40
CA THR A 27 -12.07 -8.75 -4.95
C THR A 27 -10.79 -8.05 -4.52
N ALA A 28 -10.91 -6.91 -3.84
CA ALA A 28 -9.75 -6.13 -3.42
C ALA A 28 -8.78 -7.01 -2.61
N THR A 29 -7.48 -6.92 -2.91
CA THR A 29 -6.46 -7.73 -2.21
C THR A 29 -6.40 -7.34 -0.73
N PRO A 30 -5.91 -8.22 0.18
CA PRO A 30 -5.78 -7.89 1.60
C PRO A 30 -4.99 -6.59 1.85
N GLN A 31 -3.95 -6.34 1.05
CA GLN A 31 -3.16 -5.10 1.10
C GLN A 31 -4.00 -3.87 0.75
N GLN A 32 -4.84 -3.96 -0.29
CA GLN A 32 -5.72 -2.86 -0.71
C GLN A 32 -6.80 -2.60 0.34
N GLN A 33 -7.41 -3.65 0.90
CA GLN A 33 -8.40 -3.53 1.97
C GLN A 33 -7.80 -2.86 3.22
N TYR A 34 -6.59 -3.28 3.62
CA TYR A 34 -5.89 -2.69 4.75
C TYR A 34 -5.58 -1.20 4.53
N VAL A 35 -5.11 -0.84 3.34
CA VAL A 35 -4.81 0.56 2.99
C VAL A 35 -6.06 1.41 2.88
N ALA A 36 -7.17 0.85 2.39
CA ALA A 36 -8.47 1.51 2.40
C ALA A 36 -8.96 1.78 3.82
N TRP A 37 -8.81 0.81 4.74
CA TRP A 37 -9.10 0.99 6.15
C TRP A 37 -8.22 2.08 6.79
N LEU A 38 -6.90 2.05 6.56
CA LEU A 38 -6.00 3.11 7.04
C LEU A 38 -6.39 4.50 6.50
N GLY A 39 -6.76 4.58 5.22
CA GLY A 39 -7.24 5.80 4.58
C GLY A 39 -8.53 6.32 5.21
N SER A 40 -9.45 5.42 5.56
CA SER A 40 -10.71 5.80 6.23
C SER A 40 -10.45 6.38 7.62
N LEU A 41 -9.45 5.91 8.36
CA LEU A 41 -9.07 6.49 9.67
C LEU A 41 -8.64 7.96 9.54
N VAL A 42 -7.89 8.31 8.50
CA VAL A 42 -7.48 9.69 8.24
C VAL A 42 -8.66 10.53 7.78
N HIS A 43 -9.46 10.00 6.86
CA HIS A 43 -10.61 10.69 6.30
C HIS A 43 -11.69 10.98 7.34
N THR A 44 -11.94 10.03 8.25
CA THR A 44 -12.93 10.16 9.34
C THR A 44 -12.34 10.76 10.62
N HIS A 45 -11.11 11.28 10.56
CA HIS A 45 -10.45 11.97 11.67
C HIS A 45 -10.36 11.12 12.95
N GLN A 46 -10.17 9.80 12.84
CA GLN A 46 -9.97 8.89 13.98
C GLN A 46 -8.55 9.01 14.55
N TYR A 47 -8.23 10.19 15.08
CA TYR A 47 -6.90 10.53 15.58
C TYR A 47 -6.45 9.65 16.74
N GLY A 48 -7.37 9.14 17.56
CA GLY A 48 -7.08 8.17 18.62
C GLY A 48 -6.49 6.88 18.05
N LYS A 49 -7.15 6.28 17.05
CA LYS A 49 -6.65 5.07 16.37
C LYS A 49 -5.31 5.31 15.66
N LEU A 50 -5.15 6.47 15.00
CA LEU A 50 -3.87 6.85 14.39
C LEU A 50 -2.77 7.09 15.43
N ALA A 51 -3.11 7.64 16.59
CA ALA A 51 -2.16 7.80 17.70
C ALA A 51 -1.73 6.45 18.27
N ASP A 52 -2.68 5.51 18.41
CA ASP A 52 -2.41 4.15 18.84
C ASP A 52 -1.49 3.40 17.88
N LEU A 53 -1.72 3.50 16.57
CA LEU A 53 -0.84 2.89 15.55
C LEU A 53 0.61 3.44 15.59
N ARG A 54 0.83 4.64 16.14
CA ARG A 54 2.18 5.21 16.29
C ARG A 54 2.90 4.73 17.55
N ARG A 55 2.23 3.98 18.42
CA ARG A 55 2.85 3.47 19.66
C ARG A 55 3.87 2.35 19.32
N PRO A 56 4.89 2.17 20.17
CA PRO A 56 5.89 1.12 19.97
C PRO A 56 5.25 -0.27 20.00
N ALA A 57 5.96 -1.26 19.44
CA ALA A 57 5.49 -2.63 19.34
C ALA A 57 5.12 -3.28 20.69
N THR A 58 5.64 -2.77 21.80
CA THR A 58 5.34 -3.25 23.15
C THR A 58 3.96 -2.82 23.67
N ALA A 59 3.36 -1.79 23.08
CA ALA A 59 2.02 -1.32 23.46
C ALA A 59 0.97 -1.95 22.55
N GLU A 60 0.21 -2.90 23.08
CA GLU A 60 -0.95 -3.47 22.40
C GLU A 60 -2.20 -2.61 22.64
N SER A 61 -3.04 -2.47 21.61
CA SER A 61 -4.33 -1.79 21.70
C SER A 61 -5.33 -2.44 20.74
N PRO A 62 -6.65 -2.24 20.91
CA PRO A 62 -7.65 -2.77 19.99
C PRO A 62 -7.37 -2.46 18.51
N THR A 63 -6.86 -1.26 18.21
CA THR A 63 -6.47 -0.86 16.85
C THR A 63 -5.34 -1.71 16.27
N HIS A 64 -4.41 -2.19 17.10
CA HIS A 64 -3.37 -3.11 16.65
C HIS A 64 -3.94 -4.48 16.28
N TYR A 65 -4.94 -4.98 17.02
CA TYR A 65 -5.63 -6.22 16.68
C TYR A 65 -6.44 -6.09 15.39
N GLU A 66 -7.17 -4.98 15.21
CA GLU A 66 -7.85 -4.66 13.95
C GLU A 66 -6.87 -4.67 12.76
N ALA A 67 -5.71 -4.02 12.91
CA ALA A 67 -4.70 -3.97 11.85
C ALA A 67 -4.14 -5.37 11.48
N ARG A 68 -3.95 -6.24 12.46
CA ARG A 68 -3.45 -7.62 12.26
C ARG A 68 -4.46 -8.52 11.57
N ALA A 69 -5.76 -8.26 11.74
CA ALA A 69 -6.82 -9.07 11.13
C ALA A 69 -6.82 -9.02 9.60
N TYR A 70 -6.23 -7.98 8.99
CA TYR A 70 -6.05 -7.87 7.55
C TYR A 70 -4.88 -8.70 6.99
N ALA A 71 -3.97 -9.16 7.85
CA ALA A 71 -2.83 -9.95 7.40
C ALA A 71 -3.30 -11.36 6.99
N PRO A 72 -2.93 -11.84 5.79
CA PRO A 72 -3.40 -13.15 5.30
C PRO A 72 -2.80 -14.33 6.08
N THR A 73 -1.65 -14.13 6.73
CA THR A 73 -0.94 -15.15 7.52
C THR A 73 -0.47 -14.55 8.85
N GLU A 74 -0.22 -15.41 9.85
CA GLU A 74 0.31 -14.99 11.16
C GLU A 74 1.65 -14.26 11.02
N GLU A 75 2.53 -14.79 10.15
CA GLU A 75 3.87 -14.24 9.87
C GLU A 75 3.80 -12.80 9.34
N HIS A 76 2.76 -12.46 8.59
CA HIS A 76 2.57 -11.13 8.03
C HIS A 76 1.95 -10.13 9.03
N ARG A 77 1.44 -10.56 10.18
CA ARG A 77 0.80 -9.64 11.15
C ARG A 77 1.74 -8.56 11.67
N ALA A 78 3.00 -8.93 11.95
CA ALA A 78 4.01 -7.98 12.38
C ALA A 78 4.32 -6.95 11.28
N LEU A 79 4.36 -7.39 10.02
CA LEU A 79 4.58 -6.51 8.86
C LEU A 79 3.44 -5.52 8.69
N TYR A 80 2.18 -5.98 8.71
CA TYR A 80 1.01 -5.11 8.59
C TYR A 80 0.98 -4.06 9.70
N ARG A 81 1.24 -4.47 10.95
CA ARG A 81 1.37 -3.55 12.08
C ARG A 81 2.42 -2.48 11.81
N GLN A 82 3.61 -2.88 11.35
CA GLN A 82 4.72 -1.96 11.14
C GLN A 82 4.47 -1.00 9.97
N VAL A 83 3.77 -1.45 8.92
CA VAL A 83 3.33 -0.55 7.84
C VAL A 83 2.27 0.43 8.35
N GLY A 84 1.33 -0.01 9.19
CA GLY A 84 0.37 0.88 9.86
C GLY A 84 1.06 1.97 10.68
N PHE A 85 2.12 1.63 11.39
CA PHE A 85 2.97 2.59 12.10
C PHE A 85 3.60 3.62 11.14
N LEU A 86 4.19 3.19 10.03
CA LEU A 86 4.75 4.09 9.01
C LEU A 86 3.69 5.01 8.41
N PHE A 87 2.53 4.47 8.06
CA PHE A 87 1.40 5.21 7.52
C PHE A 87 0.92 6.29 8.49
N ALA A 88 0.74 5.94 9.77
CA ALA A 88 0.28 6.86 10.79
C ALA A 88 1.32 7.96 11.10
N ARG A 89 2.62 7.66 10.99
CA ARG A 89 3.69 8.68 11.06
C ARG A 89 3.64 9.64 9.88
N TYR A 90 3.49 9.13 8.65
CA TYR A 90 3.37 9.99 7.46
C TYR A 90 2.17 10.96 7.56
N HIS A 91 1.03 10.44 8.01
CA HIS A 91 -0.22 11.19 8.12
C HIS A 91 -0.37 11.98 9.44
N ALA A 92 0.67 12.03 10.28
CA ALA A 92 0.61 12.81 11.52
C ALA A 92 0.35 14.29 11.22
N GLY A 93 -0.81 14.79 11.65
CA GLY A 93 -1.25 16.18 11.43
C GLY A 93 -1.86 16.45 10.05
N ARG A 94 -2.04 15.43 9.21
CA ARG A 94 -2.70 15.57 7.89
C ARG A 94 -4.21 15.31 8.00
N THR A 95 -4.99 16.00 7.18
CA THR A 95 -6.47 15.88 7.12
C THR A 95 -6.97 15.08 5.92
N LYS A 96 -6.11 14.86 4.91
CA LYS A 96 -6.45 14.08 3.70
C LYS A 96 -5.57 12.83 3.62
N PRO A 97 -6.16 11.65 3.36
CA PRO A 97 -5.38 10.44 3.14
C PRO A 97 -4.58 10.54 1.85
N HIS A 98 -3.37 10.00 1.86
CA HIS A 98 -2.51 9.86 0.71
C HIS A 98 -2.13 8.38 0.54
N TYR A 99 -2.70 7.73 -0.46
CA TYR A 99 -2.48 6.29 -0.74
C TYR A 99 -1.09 5.98 -1.32
N GLY A 100 -0.43 7.02 -1.85
CA GLY A 100 0.94 6.93 -2.36
C GLY A 100 0.99 6.49 -3.82
N TYR A 101 2.18 6.50 -4.39
CA TYR A 101 2.39 6.09 -5.77
C TYR A 101 3.76 5.43 -5.94
N ARG A 102 3.80 4.38 -6.77
CA ARG A 102 5.01 3.59 -7.10
C ARG A 102 5.72 3.00 -5.87
N SER A 103 6.91 2.47 -6.10
CA SER A 103 7.78 1.86 -5.10
C SER A 103 8.40 2.87 -4.13
N MET A 104 8.98 2.34 -3.05
CA MET A 104 9.81 3.12 -2.12
C MET A 104 11.01 3.76 -2.82
N GLY A 105 11.61 3.09 -3.82
CA GLY A 105 12.72 3.65 -4.60
C GLY A 105 12.33 4.95 -5.31
N THR A 106 11.15 4.96 -5.96
CA THR A 106 10.62 6.17 -6.59
C THR A 106 10.30 7.27 -5.57
N ALA A 107 9.70 6.90 -4.44
CA ALA A 107 9.36 7.86 -3.39
C ALA A 107 10.62 8.51 -2.78
N ILE A 108 11.66 7.74 -2.49
CA ILE A 108 12.96 8.25 -2.00
C ILE A 108 13.63 9.13 -3.06
N ARG A 109 13.48 8.77 -4.34
CA ARG A 109 14.01 9.59 -5.44
C ARG A 109 13.40 11.00 -5.47
N SER A 110 12.16 11.16 -5.02
CA SER A 110 11.50 12.46 -4.96
C SER A 110 12.08 13.41 -3.89
N ILE A 111 12.85 12.88 -2.93
CA ILE A 111 13.44 13.66 -1.83
C ILE A 111 14.43 14.69 -2.38
N GLY A 112 14.25 15.94 -1.97
CA GLY A 112 15.07 17.09 -2.37
C GLY A 112 14.32 18.08 -3.25
N TYR A 113 15.03 19.12 -3.69
CA TYR A 113 14.45 20.24 -4.44
C TYR A 113 15.11 20.36 -5.82
N GLY A 114 14.30 20.68 -6.83
CA GLY A 114 14.79 20.95 -8.20
C GLY A 114 15.67 19.82 -8.76
N GLY A 115 16.83 20.21 -9.30
CA GLY A 115 17.82 19.28 -9.88
C GLY A 115 18.58 18.42 -8.87
N ALA A 116 18.44 18.68 -7.57
CA ALA A 116 19.11 17.93 -6.49
C ALA A 116 18.21 16.84 -5.89
N ARG A 117 17.47 16.12 -6.75
CA ARG A 117 16.62 14.97 -6.39
C ARG A 117 17.29 13.65 -6.75
N GLY A 118 16.84 12.58 -6.11
CA GLY A 118 17.30 11.23 -6.44
C GLY A 118 18.79 11.02 -6.16
N PRO A 119 19.53 10.35 -7.05
CA PRO A 119 20.96 10.10 -6.88
C PRO A 119 21.79 11.38 -6.73
N SER A 120 21.33 12.51 -7.28
CA SER A 120 22.00 13.82 -7.10
C SER A 120 21.85 14.39 -5.68
N ASN A 121 21.00 13.80 -4.83
CA ASN A 121 20.85 14.16 -3.43
C ASN A 121 21.66 13.20 -2.54
N PRO A 122 22.77 13.63 -1.92
CA PRO A 122 23.59 12.74 -1.09
C PRO A 122 22.82 12.14 0.10
N GLY A 123 21.81 12.85 0.60
CA GLY A 123 20.96 12.37 1.68
C GLY A 123 20.01 11.25 1.25
N ALA A 124 19.40 11.36 0.06
CA ALA A 124 18.53 10.32 -0.50
C ALA A 124 19.35 9.10 -0.95
N GLU A 125 20.50 9.32 -1.57
CA GLU A 125 21.41 8.26 -1.99
C GLU A 125 21.92 7.44 -0.79
N ARG A 126 22.37 8.12 0.29
CA ARG A 126 22.78 7.42 1.52
C ARG A 126 21.66 6.57 2.13
N LEU A 127 20.40 6.98 1.96
CA LEU A 127 19.28 6.16 2.44
C LEU A 127 19.11 4.90 1.59
N MET A 128 19.15 5.00 0.27
CA MET A 128 19.11 3.82 -0.58
C MET A 128 20.29 2.89 -0.33
N MET A 129 21.50 3.42 -0.19
CA MET A 129 22.69 2.62 0.10
C MET A 129 22.61 1.84 1.42
N ARG A 130 21.74 2.24 2.35
CA ARG A 130 21.47 1.49 3.61
C ARG A 130 20.32 0.51 3.49
N ILE A 131 19.34 0.79 2.63
CA ILE A 131 18.16 -0.05 2.41
C ILE A 131 18.51 -1.22 1.48
N LEU A 132 19.14 -0.97 0.33
CA LEU A 132 19.41 -1.96 -0.70
C LEU A 132 20.25 -3.17 -0.26
N PRO A 133 21.29 -3.07 0.58
CA PRO A 133 22.06 -4.24 0.99
C PRO A 133 21.42 -5.03 2.15
N ALA A 134 20.34 -4.53 2.76
CA ALA A 134 19.77 -5.13 3.97
C ALA A 134 19.13 -6.51 3.70
N ARG A 135 19.62 -7.54 4.40
CA ARG A 135 19.09 -8.92 4.30
C ARG A 135 17.75 -9.10 5.01
N GLN A 136 17.56 -8.38 6.10
CA GLN A 136 16.30 -8.27 6.81
C GLN A 136 15.61 -6.95 6.43
N ILE A 137 14.31 -6.84 6.69
CA ILE A 137 13.58 -5.60 6.42
C ILE A 137 14.21 -4.44 7.22
N PRO A 138 14.70 -3.37 6.57
CA PRO A 138 15.44 -2.30 7.24
C PRO A 138 14.50 -1.28 7.90
N TRP A 139 13.69 -1.70 8.87
CA TRP A 139 12.60 -0.91 9.47
C TRP A 139 12.99 0.51 9.89
N ARG A 140 14.15 0.68 10.56
CA ARG A 140 14.65 1.99 10.99
C ARG A 140 14.91 2.93 9.82
N HIS A 141 15.45 2.40 8.71
CA HIS A 141 15.74 3.19 7.52
C HIS A 141 14.47 3.51 6.72
N LEU A 142 13.50 2.59 6.67
CA LEU A 142 12.19 2.85 6.06
C LEU A 142 11.44 3.95 6.83
N GLN A 143 11.46 3.89 8.17
CA GLN A 143 10.89 4.95 8.99
C GLN A 143 11.52 6.31 8.69
N HIS A 144 12.85 6.37 8.69
CA HIS A 144 13.56 7.61 8.41
C HIS A 144 13.27 8.14 6.99
N ALA A 145 13.17 7.25 6.00
CA ALA A 145 12.78 7.62 4.64
C ALA A 145 11.37 8.24 4.60
N ILE A 146 10.39 7.63 5.25
CA ILE A 146 9.02 8.16 5.33
C ILE A 146 8.96 9.51 6.05
N GLU A 147 9.75 9.69 7.12
CA GLU A 147 9.84 10.98 7.83
C GLU A 147 10.41 12.07 6.94
N ARG A 148 11.44 11.74 6.14
CA ARG A 148 12.02 12.67 5.16
C ARG A 148 11.07 13.02 4.02
N ILE A 149 10.34 12.03 3.49
CA ILE A 149 9.30 12.24 2.48
C ILE A 149 8.21 13.17 3.04
N ARG A 150 7.75 12.90 4.27
CA ARG A 150 6.78 13.75 4.96
C ARG A 150 7.29 15.19 5.12
N ALA A 151 8.52 15.37 5.59
CA ALA A 151 9.13 16.68 5.82
C ALA A 151 9.38 17.47 4.52
N GLY A 152 9.69 16.76 3.43
CA GLY A 152 9.82 17.37 2.10
C GLY A 152 8.49 17.61 1.40
N GLU A 153 7.36 17.30 2.04
CA GLU A 153 6.01 17.36 1.49
C GLU A 153 5.85 16.58 0.17
N THR A 154 6.64 15.53 -0.02
CA THR A 154 6.61 14.72 -1.24
C THR A 154 5.65 13.53 -1.12
N THR A 155 5.31 12.96 -2.27
CA THR A 155 4.41 11.79 -2.39
C THR A 155 5.04 10.57 -1.71
N PRO A 156 4.32 9.88 -0.80
CA PRO A 156 4.76 8.61 -0.22
C PRO A 156 4.71 7.48 -1.25
N PRO A 157 5.41 6.37 -1.00
CA PRO A 157 5.25 5.17 -1.82
C PRO A 157 3.82 4.66 -1.73
N SER A 158 3.39 3.91 -2.73
CA SER A 158 2.14 3.16 -2.67
C SER A 158 2.17 2.23 -1.45
N TRP A 159 1.28 2.45 -0.48
CA TRP A 159 1.28 1.66 0.76
C TRP A 159 0.93 0.19 0.49
N ALA A 160 0.04 -0.06 -0.46
CA ALA A 160 -0.34 -1.42 -0.84
C ALA A 160 0.83 -2.14 -1.51
N GLN A 161 1.53 -1.45 -2.43
CA GLN A 161 2.74 -1.98 -3.06
C GLN A 161 3.85 -2.18 -2.04
N LEU A 162 4.03 -1.27 -1.08
CA LEU A 162 5.01 -1.41 -0.01
C LEU A 162 4.80 -2.69 0.81
N ILE A 163 3.54 -3.05 1.10
CA ILE A 163 3.25 -4.31 1.81
C ILE A 163 3.68 -5.50 0.96
N THR A 164 3.32 -5.53 -0.32
CA THR A 164 3.74 -6.58 -1.26
C THR A 164 5.26 -6.69 -1.36
N ASP A 165 5.92 -5.57 -1.59
CA ASP A 165 7.37 -5.45 -1.68
C ASP A 165 8.07 -6.02 -0.42
N LEU A 166 7.54 -5.71 0.76
CA LEU A 166 8.08 -6.16 2.03
C LEU A 166 7.80 -7.62 2.35
N THR A 167 6.66 -8.18 1.90
CA THR A 167 6.40 -9.62 2.02
C THR A 167 7.40 -10.45 1.20
N GLN A 168 7.90 -9.88 0.11
CA GLN A 168 8.86 -10.51 -0.80
C GLN A 168 10.32 -10.13 -0.48
N TRP A 169 10.58 -9.38 0.60
CA TRP A 169 11.89 -8.79 0.85
C TRP A 169 13.02 -9.82 1.01
N THR A 170 12.71 -10.97 1.62
CA THR A 170 13.65 -12.05 1.89
C THR A 170 13.65 -13.13 0.82
N GLU A 171 12.90 -12.94 -0.28
CA GLU A 171 12.89 -13.90 -1.39
C GLU A 171 14.27 -14.07 -2.03
N ARG A 172 14.53 -15.28 -2.53
CA ARG A 172 15.78 -15.59 -3.22
C ARG A 172 15.93 -14.69 -4.44
N GLY A 173 17.12 -14.13 -4.62
CA GLY A 173 17.39 -13.16 -5.70
C GLY A 173 16.99 -11.72 -5.36
N ARG A 174 16.31 -11.48 -4.23
CA ARG A 174 16.01 -10.14 -3.69
C ARG A 174 15.36 -9.19 -4.71
N PRO A 175 14.32 -9.62 -5.45
CA PRO A 175 13.74 -8.86 -6.56
C PRO A 175 13.25 -7.47 -6.13
N THR A 176 12.69 -7.33 -4.92
CA THR A 176 12.27 -6.04 -4.37
C THR A 176 13.41 -5.04 -4.26
N ALA A 177 14.55 -5.45 -3.72
CA ALA A 177 15.70 -4.57 -3.55
C ALA A 177 16.23 -4.11 -4.91
N HIS A 178 16.30 -5.02 -5.90
CA HIS A 178 16.66 -4.67 -7.27
C HIS A 178 15.68 -3.65 -7.88
N THR A 179 14.38 -3.92 -7.79
CA THR A 179 13.32 -3.03 -8.32
C THR A 179 13.40 -1.63 -7.69
N TRP A 180 13.58 -1.54 -6.36
CA TRP A 180 13.74 -0.25 -5.69
C TRP A 180 15.01 0.48 -6.10
N GLY A 181 16.10 -0.26 -6.33
CA GLY A 181 17.35 0.29 -6.85
C GLY A 181 17.17 0.87 -8.25
N ASP A 182 16.58 0.08 -9.16
CA ASP A 182 16.30 0.50 -10.52
C ASP A 182 15.41 1.74 -10.55
N ASP A 183 14.32 1.75 -9.78
CA ASP A 183 13.42 2.89 -9.68
C ASP A 183 14.12 4.16 -9.14
N PHE A 184 15.07 4.00 -8.22
CA PHE A 184 15.82 5.13 -7.66
C PHE A 184 16.86 5.67 -8.64
N TYR A 185 17.63 4.79 -9.29
CA TYR A 185 18.71 5.15 -10.19
C TYR A 185 18.26 5.39 -11.64
N THR A 186 16.99 5.12 -11.97
CA THR A 186 16.44 5.40 -13.29
C THR A 186 16.69 6.86 -13.68
N ARG A 187 17.49 7.04 -14.73
CA ARG A 187 17.67 8.33 -15.39
C ARG A 187 16.41 8.58 -16.18
N HIS A 188 15.62 9.60 -15.83
CA HIS A 188 14.67 10.11 -16.80
C HIS A 188 15.50 10.59 -17.99
N ARG A 189 15.38 9.93 -19.15
CA ARG A 189 15.76 10.59 -20.40
C ARG A 189 14.89 11.84 -20.46
N THR A 190 15.47 12.99 -20.19
CA THR A 190 14.89 14.26 -20.60
C THR A 190 14.81 14.15 -22.13
N ALA A 191 13.65 13.74 -22.65
CA ALA A 191 13.35 13.92 -24.05
C ALA A 191 13.32 15.43 -24.25
N ASN A 192 14.48 16.00 -24.59
CA ASN A 192 14.59 17.36 -25.04
C ASN A 192 13.80 17.38 -26.35
N ARG A 193 12.52 17.74 -26.26
CA ARG A 193 11.70 18.02 -27.43
C ARG A 193 12.24 19.34 -27.95
N THR A 194 13.33 19.25 -28.70
CA THR A 194 13.85 20.34 -29.51
C THR A 194 12.75 20.64 -30.51
N THR A 195 11.88 21.57 -30.16
CA THR A 195 10.94 22.19 -31.08
C THR A 195 11.81 22.92 -32.09
N GLY A 196 12.12 22.24 -33.20
CA GLY A 196 12.71 22.87 -34.37
C GLY A 196 11.74 23.94 -34.84
N ALA A 197 12.08 25.19 -34.57
CA ALA A 197 11.45 26.33 -35.19
C ALA A 197 11.74 26.23 -36.70
N ALA A 198 10.69 25.94 -37.47
CA ALA A 198 10.69 26.03 -38.91
C ALA A 198 10.99 27.48 -39.31
N LYS A 199 11.80 27.63 -40.36
CA LYS A 199 12.03 28.88 -41.08
C LYS A 199 11.40 28.75 -42.47
#